data_AF-A0A966NYR7-F1
#
_entry.id   AF-A0A966NYR7-F1
#
_cell.length_a   1.000
_cell.length_b   1.000
_cell.length_c   1.000
_cell.angle_alpha   90.00
_cell.angle_beta   90.00
_cell.angle_gamma   90.00
#
_symmetry.space_group_name_H-M   'P 1'
#
loop_
_entity.id
_entity.type
_entity.pdbx_description
1 polymer ?
#
loop_
_entity_poly.entity_id
_entity_poly.type
_entity_poly.pdbx_seq_one_letter_code
_entity_poly.pdbx_strand_id
1 'polypeptide(L)' 'NFDEAKQTDEKMYAKFFHAMLSESVAMAPGAYEALFVGLGHDERVMEQLAESAMRAAQRATR' A
#
# COMPACT_ATOMS: atom_id res chain seq x y z
N ASN A 1 3.45 13.40 -13.78
CA ASN A 1 2.83 13.64 -15.11
C ASN A 1 2.37 12.30 -15.71
N PHE A 2 1.44 12.27 -16.66
CA PHE A 2 0.86 11.03 -17.21
C PHE A 2 1.91 10.02 -17.73
N ASP A 3 2.96 10.52 -18.39
CA ASP A 3 4.02 9.65 -18.92
C ASP A 3 4.88 9.00 -17.83
N GLU A 4 5.00 9.63 -16.66
CA GLU A 4 5.69 9.05 -15.50
C GLU A 4 4.80 7.98 -14.84
N ALA A 5 3.49 8.21 -14.76
CA ALA A 5 2.56 7.23 -14.20
C ALA A 5 2.63 5.90 -14.94
N LYS A 6 2.72 5.91 -16.28
CA LYS A 6 2.88 4.71 -17.12
C LYS A 6 4.12 3.86 -16.80
N GLN A 7 5.09 4.40 -16.06
CA GLN A 7 6.30 3.66 -15.66
C GLN A 7 6.09 2.85 -14.39
N THR A 8 4.89 2.88 -13.79
CA THR A 8 4.55 2.13 -12.58
C THR A 8 4.65 0.63 -12.83
N ASP A 9 5.36 -0.09 -11.95
CA ASP A 9 5.38 -1.54 -11.96
C ASP A 9 4.10 -2.09 -11.32
N GLU A 10 3.08 -2.32 -12.16
CA GLU A 10 1.78 -2.85 -11.74
C GLU A 10 1.87 -4.25 -11.12
N LYS A 11 2.86 -5.07 -11.52
CA LYS A 11 3.05 -6.41 -10.94
C LYS A 11 3.59 -6.31 -9.53
N MET A 12 4.55 -5.41 -9.31
CA MET A 12 5.07 -5.14 -7.98
C MET A 12 4.01 -4.52 -7.08
N TYR A 13 3.20 -3.60 -7.62
CA TYR A 13 2.04 -3.05 -6.91
C TYR A 13 1.07 -4.15 -6.47
N ALA A 14 0.69 -5.06 -7.38
CA ALA A 14 -0.23 -6.16 -7.06
C ALA A 14 0.34 -7.08 -5.96
N LYS A 15 1.64 -7.41 -6.00
CA LYS A 15 2.30 -8.19 -4.93
C LYS A 15 2.22 -7.46 -3.59
N PHE A 16 2.52 -6.17 -3.57
CA PHE A 16 2.46 -5.37 -2.35
C PHE A 16 1.03 -5.21 -1.83
N PHE A 17 0.05 -4.98 -2.72
CA PHE A 17 -1.38 -4.94 -2.39
C PHE A 17 -1.83 -6.21 -1.67
N HIS A 18 -1.52 -7.40 -2.22
CA HIS A 18 -1.87 -8.66 -1.57
C HIS A 18 -1.10 -8.90 -0.27
N ALA A 19 0.15 -8.43 -0.17
CA ALA A 19 0.90 -8.48 1.08
C ALA A 19 0.27 -7.58 2.16
N MET A 20 -0.20 -6.39 1.81
CA MET A 20 -0.91 -5.48 2.71
C MET A 20 -2.25 -6.05 3.18
N LEU A 21 -3.00 -6.71 2.29
CA LEU A 21 -4.20 -7.45 2.68
C LEU A 21 -3.90 -8.56 3.70
N SER A 22 -2.75 -9.23 3.57
CA SER A 22 -2.31 -10.26 4.55
C SER A 22 -2.00 -9.65 5.92
N GLU A 23 -1.65 -8.37 5.98
CA GLU A 23 -1.47 -7.59 7.21
C GLU A 23 -2.77 -6.89 7.66
N SER A 24 -3.92 -7.28 7.10
CA SER A 24 -5.25 -6.70 7.39
C SER A 24 -5.40 -5.22 7.00
N VAL A 25 -4.59 -4.71 6.07
CA VAL A 25 -4.70 -3.35 5.54
C VAL A 25 -5.27 -3.37 4.12
N ALA A 26 -6.45 -2.78 3.93
CA ALA A 26 -7.05 -2.59 2.63
C ALA A 26 -6.48 -1.34 1.95
N MET A 27 -5.65 -1.53 0.93
CA MET A 27 -5.24 -0.46 0.02
C MET A 27 -6.26 -0.29 -1.12
N ALA A 28 -6.11 0.78 -1.88
CA ALA A 28 -6.81 0.90 -3.16
C ALA A 28 -6.45 -0.32 -4.06
N PRO A 29 -7.41 -0.93 -4.76
CA PRO A 29 -7.15 -2.11 -5.60
C PRO A 29 -6.44 -1.80 -6.94
N GLY A 30 -6.24 -0.52 -7.29
CA GLY A 30 -5.55 -0.08 -8.51
C GLY A 30 -4.27 0.73 -8.26
N ALA A 31 -3.24 0.47 -9.07
CA ALA A 31 -1.95 1.17 -9.01
C ALA A 31 -2.02 2.67 -9.32
N TYR A 32 -3.11 3.12 -9.94
CA TYR A 32 -3.35 4.51 -10.35
C TYR A 32 -4.43 5.20 -9.51
N GLU A 33 -4.78 4.62 -8.36
CA GLU A 33 -5.77 5.18 -7.44
C GLU A 33 -5.10 5.93 -6.28
N ALA A 34 -5.81 6.91 -5.74
CA ALA A 34 -5.39 7.62 -4.55
C ALA A 34 -5.83 6.87 -3.28
N LEU A 35 -5.02 6.97 -2.22
CA LEU A 35 -5.43 6.59 -0.87
C LEU A 35 -6.11 7.78 -0.18
N PHE A 36 -7.09 7.49 0.65
CA PHE A 36 -7.78 8.49 1.46
C PHE A 36 -7.49 8.25 2.93
N VAL A 37 -7.19 9.33 3.64
CA VAL A 37 -7.10 9.35 5.10
C VAL A 37 -8.35 10.01 5.67
N GLY A 38 -8.71 9.63 6.89
CA GLY A 38 -9.86 10.18 7.61
C GLY A 38 -9.52 10.42 9.07
N LEU A 39 -10.38 11.16 9.79
CA LEU A 39 -10.13 11.60 11.17
C LEU A 39 -9.90 10.44 12.18
N GLY A 40 -10.30 9.21 11.85
CA GLY A 40 -10.03 8.02 12.65
C GLY A 40 -8.60 7.45 12.51
N HIS A 41 -7.79 7.96 11.57
CA HIS A 41 -6.38 7.60 11.46
C HIS A 41 -5.57 8.45 12.45
N ASP A 42 -5.70 8.11 13.73
CA ASP A 42 -4.91 8.69 14.80
C ASP A 42 -3.44 8.20 14.77
N GLU A 43 -2.60 8.76 15.64
CA GLU A 43 -1.16 8.43 15.68
C GLU A 43 -0.91 6.92 15.84
N ARG A 44 -1.67 6.27 16.72
CA ARG A 44 -1.56 4.83 16.97
C ARG A 44 -1.93 4.00 15.73
N VAL A 45 -2.99 4.39 15.01
CA VAL A 45 -3.38 3.73 13.74
C VAL A 45 -2.28 3.92 12.69
N MET A 46 -1.68 5.11 12.61
CA MET A 46 -0.61 5.38 11.65
C MET A 46 0.68 4.61 11.96
N GLU A 47 1.04 4.43 13.23
CA GLU A 47 2.15 3.58 13.65
C GLU A 47 1.93 2.11 13.25
N GLN A 48 0.75 1.57 13.56
CA GLN A 48 0.38 0.19 13.17
C GLN A 48 0.40 -0.02 11.66
N LEU A 49 -0.07 0.97 10.90
CA LEU A 49 -0.03 0.97 9.44
C LEU A 49 1.41 0.94 8.93
N ALA A 50 2.32 1.74 9.50
CA ALA A 50 3.71 1.79 9.10
C ALA A 50 4.43 0.44 9.33
N GLU A 51 4.22 -0.20 10.49
CA GLU A 51 4.77 -1.52 10.77
C GLU A 51 4.24 -2.60 9.82
N SER A 52 2.94 -2.56 9.54
CA SER A 52 2.28 -3.48 8.60
C SER A 52 2.83 -3.30 7.18
N ALA A 53 2.98 -2.05 6.73
CA ALA A 53 3.58 -1.72 5.44
C ALA A 53 5.01 -2.24 5.32
N MET A 54 5.81 -2.13 6.38
CA MET A 54 7.18 -2.64 6.38
C MET A 54 7.23 -4.17 6.24
N ARG A 55 6.39 -4.92 6.96
CA ARG A 55 6.29 -6.38 6.82
C ARG A 55 5.79 -6.78 5.43
N ALA A 56 4.79 -6.08 4.90
CA ALA A 56 4.26 -6.32 3.56
C ALA A 56 5.32 -6.06 2.47
N ALA A 57 6.12 -4.99 2.59
CA ALA A 57 7.19 -4.67 1.64
C ALA A 57 8.28 -5.75 1.62
N GLN A 58 8.67 -6.25 2.80
CA GLN A 58 9.59 -7.38 2.90
C GLN A 58 9.03 -8.66 2.28
N ARG A 59 7.72 -8.92 2.41
CA ARG A 59 7.07 -10.07 1.79
C ARG A 59 6.99 -9.96 0.27
N ALA A 60 6.69 -8.77 -0.25
CA ALA A 60 6.49 -8.54 -1.68
C ALA A 60 7.79 -8.59 -2.51
N THR A 61 8.93 -8.34 -1.85
CA THR A 61 10.28 -8.31 -2.46
C THR A 61 11.06 -9.62 -2.35
N ARG A 62 10.52 -10.61 -1.63
CA ARG A 62 11.03 -11.99 -1.62
C ARG A 62 10.52 -12.76 -2.83
#